data_AF-A0AA95FME7-F1
#
_entry.id   AF-A0AA95FME7-F1
#
_cell.length_a   1.000
_cell.length_b   1.000
_cell.length_c   1.000
_cell.angle_alpha   90.00
_cell.angle_beta   90.00
_cell.angle_gamma   90.00
#
_symmetry.space_group_name_H-M   'P 1'
#
loop_
_entity.id
_entity.type
_entity.pdbx_description
1 polymer ?
#
loop_
_entity_poly.entity_id
_entity_poly.type
_entity_poly.pdbx_seq_one_letter_code
_entity_poly.pdbx_strand_id
1 'polypeptide(L)'
;MMKKAFIIFTSILCLLIISIAIYWNLPIKITRKSDIEAGNKIIKSIEAYQKLNGKLPENNDWKTLKRLGFNFEDSVSYLSYATDNNGNFEVAYLEGFDGPYLLWNSTERKWSINQLKIYK
;
A
#
# COMPACT_ATOMS: atom_id res chain seq x y z
N MET A 1 -6.67 -20.40 45.54
CA MET A 1 -6.14 -19.27 44.74
C MET A 1 -5.66 -19.68 43.35
N MET A 2 -4.84 -20.73 43.19
CA MET A 2 -4.25 -21.14 41.90
C MET A 2 -5.25 -21.44 40.76
N LYS A 3 -6.38 -22.10 41.03
CA LYS A 3 -7.40 -22.40 39.98
C LYS A 3 -8.03 -21.13 39.39
N LYS A 4 -8.29 -20.11 40.21
CA LYS A 4 -8.85 -18.82 39.74
C LYS A 4 -7.82 -18.06 38.90
N ALA A 5 -6.55 -18.06 39.32
CA ALA A 5 -5.46 -17.46 38.55
C ALA A 5 -5.28 -18.17 37.19
N PHE A 6 -5.38 -19.50 37.16
CA PHE A 6 -5.32 -20.29 35.92
C PHE A 6 -6.48 -19.97 34.96
N ILE A 7 -7.72 -19.86 35.47
CA ILE A 7 -8.89 -19.46 34.68
C ILE A 7 -8.73 -18.04 34.12
N ILE A 8 -8.23 -17.10 34.92
CA ILE A 8 -8.00 -15.72 34.48
C ILE A 8 -6.92 -15.69 33.39
N PHE A 9 -5.80 -16.38 33.60
CA PHE A 9 -4.71 -16.44 32.63
C PHE A 9 -5.15 -17.05 31.29
N THR A 10 -5.87 -18.18 31.34
CA THR A 10 -6.41 -18.82 30.13
C THR A 10 -7.44 -17.94 29.42
N SER A 11 -8.31 -17.24 30.16
CA SER A 11 -9.26 -16.29 29.59
C SER A 11 -8.57 -15.14 28.87
N ILE A 12 -7.53 -14.55 29.47
CA ILE A 12 -6.73 -13.48 28.85
C ILE A 12 -6.05 -14.00 27.57
N LEU A 13 -5.46 -15.20 27.60
CA LEU A 13 -4.81 -15.78 26.43
C LEU A 13 -5.82 -16.01 25.30
N CYS A 14 -7.01 -16.52 25.60
CA CYS A 14 -8.09 -16.66 24.62
C CYS A 14 -8.49 -15.31 24.01
N LEU A 15 -8.65 -14.26 24.82
CA LEU A 15 -8.99 -12.92 24.34
C LEU A 15 -7.91 -12.34 23.41
N LEU A 16 -6.63 -12.57 23.71
CA LEU A 16 -5.53 -12.16 22.85
C LEU A 16 -5.57 -12.87 21.50
N ILE A 17 -5.78 -14.19 21.50
CA ILE A 17 -5.88 -14.99 20.26
C ILE A 17 -7.05 -14.50 19.40
N ILE A 18 -8.22 -14.26 20.01
CA ILE A 18 -9.41 -13.75 19.31
C ILE A 18 -9.11 -12.37 18.72
N SER A 19 -8.45 -11.49 19.47
CA SER A 19 -8.11 -10.14 19.01
C SER A 19 -7.14 -10.16 17.83
N ILE A 20 -6.14 -11.04 17.86
CA ILE A 20 -5.21 -11.25 16.74
C ILE A 20 -5.95 -11.78 15.52
N ALA A 21 -6.83 -12.78 15.69
CA ALA A 21 -7.62 -13.33 14.59
C ALA A 21 -8.53 -12.27 13.94
N ILE A 22 -9.17 -11.41 14.74
CA ILE A 22 -9.97 -10.29 14.24
C ILE A 22 -9.09 -9.32 13.47
N TYR A 23 -7.93 -8.93 14.01
CA TYR A 23 -7.00 -8.01 13.35
C TYR A 23 -6.55 -8.51 11.97
N TRP A 24 -6.23 -9.80 11.86
CA TRP A 24 -5.81 -10.41 10.60
C TRP A 24 -6.92 -10.47 9.55
N ASN A 25 -8.19 -10.46 9.97
CA ASN A 25 -9.34 -10.48 9.09
C ASN A 25 -9.90 -9.07 8.76
N LEU A 26 -9.24 -8.00 9.23
CA LEU A 26 -9.69 -6.64 8.93
C LEU A 26 -9.43 -6.28 7.46
N PRO A 27 -10.35 -5.55 6.81
CA PRO A 27 -10.13 -5.04 5.46
C PRO A 27 -8.89 -4.15 5.37
N ILE A 28 -8.18 -4.23 4.24
CA ILE A 28 -6.96 -3.44 3.98
C ILE A 28 -7.18 -1.93 4.03
N LYS A 29 -8.42 -1.48 3.75
CA LYS A 29 -8.83 -0.07 3.87
C LYS A 29 -8.70 0.45 5.30
N ILE A 30 -8.76 -0.43 6.30
CA ILE A 30 -8.62 -0.11 7.71
C ILE A 30 -7.15 -0.26 8.11
N THR A 31 -6.54 -1.42 7.84
CA THR A 31 -5.18 -1.72 8.31
C THR A 31 -4.10 -0.88 7.62
N ARG A 32 -4.34 -0.40 6.39
CA ARG A 32 -3.41 0.44 5.62
C ARG A 32 -4.00 1.81 5.29
N LYS A 33 -4.90 2.33 6.13
CA LYS A 33 -5.64 3.58 5.87
C LYS A 33 -4.72 4.77 5.55
N SER A 34 -3.70 5.00 6.39
CA SER A 34 -2.75 6.11 6.23
C SER A 34 -2.02 6.05 4.89
N ASP A 35 -1.53 4.88 4.53
CA ASP A 35 -0.80 4.66 3.27
C ASP A 35 -1.70 4.83 2.06
N ILE A 36 -2.94 4.34 2.14
CA ILE A 36 -3.95 4.55 1.09
C ILE A 36 -4.24 6.04 0.92
N GLU A 37 -4.39 6.80 2.01
CA GLU A 37 -4.64 8.24 1.95
C GLU A 37 -3.47 9.01 1.33
N ALA A 38 -2.23 8.68 1.70
CA ALA A 38 -1.03 9.27 1.11
C ALA A 38 -0.89 8.89 -0.38
N GLY A 39 -1.05 7.62 -0.72
CA GLY A 39 -0.97 7.12 -2.09
C GLY A 39 -2.06 7.75 -2.98
N ASN A 40 -3.28 7.93 -2.47
CA ASN A 40 -4.36 8.61 -3.19
C ASN A 40 -4.04 10.06 -3.54
N LYS A 41 -3.26 10.77 -2.73
CA LYS A 41 -2.80 12.13 -3.07
C LYS A 41 -1.86 12.11 -4.28
N ILE A 42 -0.93 11.14 -4.30
CA ILE A 42 0.03 10.96 -5.39
C ILE A 42 -0.67 10.51 -6.68
N ILE A 43 -1.62 9.59 -6.59
CA ILE A 43 -2.45 9.15 -7.73
C ILE A 43 -3.18 10.34 -8.35
N LYS A 44 -3.79 11.21 -7.53
CA LYS A 44 -4.45 12.44 -8.02
C LYS A 44 -3.48 13.37 -8.75
N SER A 45 -2.25 13.53 -8.23
CA SER A 45 -1.21 14.31 -8.89
C SER A 45 -0.82 13.72 -10.25
N ILE A 46 -0.70 12.39 -10.35
CA ILE A 46 -0.39 11.68 -11.60
C ILE A 46 -1.54 11.87 -12.61
N GLU A 47 -2.79 11.66 -12.20
CA GLU A 47 -3.97 11.83 -13.06
C GLU A 47 -4.09 13.29 -13.56
N ALA A 48 -3.83 14.27 -12.69
CA ALA A 48 -3.80 15.68 -13.07
C ALA A 48 -2.66 15.98 -14.06
N TYR A 49 -1.46 15.41 -13.84
CA TYR A 49 -0.35 15.53 -14.77
C TYR A 49 -0.70 14.95 -16.14
N GLN A 50 -1.30 13.76 -16.19
CA GLN A 50 -1.71 13.10 -17.43
C GLN A 50 -2.71 13.95 -18.19
N LYS A 51 -3.71 14.52 -17.50
CA LYS A 51 -4.71 15.40 -18.09
C LYS A 51 -4.09 16.67 -18.70
N LEU A 52 -3.07 17.24 -18.07
CA LEU A 52 -2.42 18.48 -18.51
C LEU A 52 -1.41 18.27 -19.64
N ASN A 53 -0.67 17.16 -19.62
CA ASN A 53 0.44 16.93 -20.54
C ASN A 53 0.10 15.93 -21.66
N GLY A 54 -1.06 15.28 -21.59
CA GLY A 54 -1.48 14.25 -22.55
C GLY A 54 -0.70 12.92 -22.45
N LYS A 55 0.21 12.80 -21.47
CA LYS A 55 1.01 11.59 -21.21
C LYS A 55 1.25 11.40 -19.72
N LEU A 56 1.49 10.15 -19.32
CA LEU A 56 1.96 9.81 -17.97
C LEU A 56 3.40 10.31 -17.76
N PRO A 57 3.81 10.60 -16.51
CA PRO A 57 5.20 10.90 -16.20
C PRO A 57 6.09 9.68 -16.53
N GLU A 58 7.30 9.93 -17.01
CA GLU A 58 8.23 8.86 -17.36
C GLU A 58 8.79 8.20 -16.09
N ASN A 59 8.94 6.87 -16.10
CA ASN A 59 9.36 6.08 -14.93
C ASN A 59 10.71 6.54 -14.35
N ASN A 60 11.60 7.07 -15.20
CA ASN A 60 12.93 7.55 -14.84
C ASN A 60 13.02 9.07 -14.64
N ASP A 61 11.93 9.83 -14.81
CA ASP A 61 11.88 11.27 -14.55
C ASP A 61 11.67 11.54 -13.05
N TRP A 62 12.73 11.27 -12.28
CA TRP A 62 12.74 11.44 -10.82
C TRP A 62 12.38 12.87 -10.39
N LYS A 63 12.67 13.87 -11.21
CA LYS A 63 12.38 15.28 -10.91
C LYS A 63 10.88 15.54 -10.99
N THR A 64 10.22 15.04 -12.02
CA THR A 64 8.76 15.10 -12.13
C THR A 64 8.11 14.27 -11.02
N LEU A 65 8.55 13.04 -10.78
CA LEU A 65 7.99 12.19 -9.72
C LEU A 65 8.13 12.83 -8.33
N LYS A 66 9.29 13.43 -8.00
CA LYS A 66 9.47 14.17 -6.74
C LYS A 66 8.48 15.32 -6.60
N ARG A 67 8.22 16.08 -7.68
CA ARG A 67 7.22 17.15 -7.71
C ARG A 67 5.78 16.62 -7.57
N LEU A 68 5.50 15.40 -8.00
CA LEU A 68 4.19 14.74 -7.84
C LEU A 68 3.97 14.20 -6.42
N GLY A 69 5.01 14.20 -5.58
CA GLY A 69 4.92 13.84 -4.16
C GLY A 69 5.64 12.54 -3.80
N PHE A 70 6.37 11.92 -4.72
CA PHE A 70 7.20 10.76 -4.40
C PHE A 70 8.37 11.18 -3.51
N ASN A 71 8.55 10.48 -2.38
CA ASN A 71 9.75 10.56 -1.57
C ASN A 71 10.63 9.33 -1.87
N PHE A 72 11.85 9.59 -2.33
CA PHE A 72 12.84 8.58 -2.67
C PHE A 72 13.97 8.47 -1.63
N GLU A 73 13.83 9.16 -0.49
CA GLU A 73 14.78 9.02 0.62
C GLU A 73 14.71 7.61 1.22
N ASP A 74 15.85 7.12 1.74
CA ASP A 74 16.05 5.75 2.24
C ASP A 74 15.11 5.39 3.41
N SER A 75 13.87 5.06 3.08
CA SER A 75 12.87 4.53 4.02
C SER A 75 12.73 3.03 3.83
N VAL A 76 12.48 2.33 4.95
CA VAL A 76 12.19 0.88 5.00
C VAL A 76 10.99 0.49 4.10
N SER A 77 10.15 1.46 3.76
CA SER A 77 9.01 1.40 2.85
C SER A 77 9.08 2.59 1.92
N TYR A 78 9.12 2.41 0.59
CA TYR A 78 9.02 3.52 -0.35
C TYR A 78 7.93 3.28 -1.39
N LEU A 79 7.35 4.38 -1.87
CA LEU A 79 6.32 4.32 -2.89
C LEU A 79 6.96 4.21 -4.27
N SER A 80 6.72 3.10 -4.95
CA SER A 80 7.16 2.85 -6.31
C SER A 80 6.07 3.22 -7.31
N TYR A 81 6.52 3.54 -8.53
CA TYR A 81 5.69 3.92 -9.67
C TYR A 81 6.15 3.16 -10.91
N ALA A 82 5.18 2.63 -11.66
CA ALA A 82 5.43 1.96 -12.93
C ALA A 82 4.32 2.29 -13.93
N THR A 83 4.67 2.32 -15.20
CA THR A 83 3.74 2.51 -16.33
C THR A 83 3.85 1.38 -17.31
N ASP A 84 2.74 1.08 -17.99
CA ASP A 84 2.75 0.26 -19.20
C ASP A 84 2.69 1.14 -20.46
N ASN A 85 2.84 0.51 -21.63
CA ASN A 85 2.77 1.20 -22.93
C ASN A 85 1.33 1.57 -23.34
N ASN A 86 0.32 1.17 -22.57
CA ASN A 86 -1.10 1.37 -22.86
C ASN A 86 -1.70 2.55 -22.08
N GLY A 87 -0.87 3.32 -21.37
CA GLY A 87 -1.33 4.44 -20.56
C GLY A 87 -1.91 4.05 -19.21
N ASN A 88 -1.63 2.83 -18.74
CA ASN A 88 -1.91 2.40 -17.37
C ASN A 88 -0.69 2.59 -16.48
N PHE A 89 -0.94 2.68 -15.18
CA PHE A 89 0.12 2.79 -14.19
C PHE A 89 -0.23 2.08 -12.89
N GLU A 90 0.82 1.76 -12.15
CA GLU A 90 0.78 1.17 -10.82
C GLU A 90 1.54 2.04 -9.83
N VAL A 91 1.02 2.07 -8.60
CA VAL A 91 1.65 2.69 -7.45
C VAL A 91 1.68 1.64 -6.34
N ALA A 92 2.85 1.35 -5.79
CA ALA A 92 3.02 0.28 -4.81
C ALA A 92 3.93 0.70 -3.65
N TYR A 93 3.53 0.38 -2.41
CA TYR A 93 4.43 0.50 -1.27
C TYR A 93 5.35 -0.72 -1.24
N LEU A 94 6.62 -0.52 -1.59
CA LEU A 94 7.62 -1.57 -1.58
C LEU A 94 8.21 -1.68 -0.17
N GLU A 95 7.74 -2.69 0.55
CA GLU A 95 8.18 -3.09 1.88
C GLU A 95 8.83 -4.48 1.77
N GLY A 96 10.13 -4.57 2.01
CA GLY A 96 10.88 -5.83 1.82
C GLY A 96 11.13 -6.19 0.35
N PHE A 97 11.54 -7.44 0.10
CA PHE A 97 12.08 -7.85 -1.21
C PHE A 97 11.05 -8.46 -2.17
N ASP A 98 10.12 -9.30 -1.69
CA ASP A 98 9.31 -10.19 -2.56
C ASP A 98 7.78 -9.98 -2.48
N GLY A 99 7.33 -8.91 -1.85
CA GLY A 99 5.90 -8.64 -1.66
C GLY A 99 5.18 -9.73 -0.86
N PRO A 100 3.85 -9.80 -0.90
CA PRO A 100 2.95 -8.94 -1.67
C PRO A 100 2.93 -7.50 -1.14
N TYR A 101 2.66 -6.55 -2.03
CA TYR A 101 2.70 -5.12 -1.73
C TYR A 101 1.30 -4.52 -1.65
N LEU A 102 1.18 -3.41 -0.92
CA LEU A 102 0.01 -2.54 -1.04
C LEU A 102 0.07 -1.83 -2.40
N LEU A 103 -0.71 -2.33 -3.34
CA LEU A 103 -0.70 -1.96 -4.76
C LEU A 103 -2.00 -1.28 -5.15
N TRP A 104 -1.87 -0.16 -5.87
CA TRP A 104 -2.94 0.44 -6.65
C TRP A 104 -2.65 0.29 -8.14
N ASN A 105 -3.66 -0.08 -8.91
CA ASN A 105 -3.59 -0.27 -10.35
C ASN A 105 -4.65 0.59 -11.04
N SER A 106 -4.27 1.31 -12.11
CA SER A 106 -5.16 2.24 -12.80
C SER A 106 -6.28 1.58 -13.60
N THR A 107 -6.11 0.31 -13.98
CA THR A 107 -7.13 -0.49 -14.68
C THR A 107 -8.22 -0.94 -13.71
N GLU A 108 -7.84 -1.48 -12.54
CA GLU A 108 -8.79 -1.96 -11.53
C GLU A 108 -9.32 -0.83 -10.60
N ARG A 109 -8.61 0.29 -10.53
CA ARG A 109 -8.90 1.48 -9.71
C ARG A 109 -9.18 1.17 -8.24
N LYS A 110 -8.47 0.19 -7.69
CA LYS A 110 -8.58 -0.21 -6.28
C LYS A 110 -7.20 -0.52 -5.69
N TRP A 111 -7.09 -0.29 -4.39
CA TRP A 111 -6.00 -0.80 -3.59
C TRP A 111 -6.19 -2.30 -3.34
N SER A 112 -5.10 -3.05 -3.36
CA SER A 112 -5.06 -4.49 -3.09
C SER A 112 -3.70 -4.90 -2.49
N ILE A 113 -3.64 -6.07 -1.86
CA ILE A 113 -2.37 -6.70 -1.48
C ILE A 113 -2.03 -7.70 -2.58
N ASN A 114 -1.04 -7.38 -3.41
CA ASN A 114 -0.70 -8.20 -4.58
C ASN A 114 0.77 -8.01 -5.01
N GLN A 115 1.23 -8.90 -5.88
CA GLN A 115 2.46 -8.71 -6.63
C GLN A 115 2.29 -7.60 -7.66
N LEU A 116 3.39 -6.91 -8.00
CA LEU A 116 3.41 -5.95 -9.10
C LEU A 116 2.99 -6.65 -10.40
N LYS A 117 2.15 -6.00 -11.20
CA LYS A 117 1.61 -6.62 -12.42
C LYS A 117 2.23 -6.05 -13.68
N ILE A 118 2.61 -4.77 -13.69
CA ILE A 118 3.15 -4.11 -14.89
C ILE A 118 4.53 -4.65 -15.31
N TYR A 119 5.26 -5.34 -14.42
CA TYR A 119 6.56 -5.95 -14.72
C TYR A 119 6.48 -7.40 -15.22
N LYS A 120 5.28 -7.92 -15.50
CA LYS A 120 5.04 -9.27 -16.05
C LYS A 120 4.45 -9.19 -17.45
#